data_AF-A0A2T4MUU5-F1
#
_entry.id   AF-A0A2T4MUU5-F1
#
_cell.length_a   1.000
_cell.length_b   1.000
_cell.length_c   1.000
_cell.angle_alpha   90.00
_cell.angle_beta   90.00
_cell.angle_gamma   90.00
#
_symmetry.space_group_name_H-M   'P 1'
#
loop_
_entity.id
_entity.type
_entity.pdbx_description
1 polymer ?
#
loop_
_entity_poly.entity_id
_entity_poly.type
_entity_poly.pdbx_seq_one_letter_code
_entity_poly.pdbx_strand_id
1 'polypeptide(L)'
;MMNSELKRQLAELALAGTGHHCHQEAATIADWLAGAPEMNECVTLIRLSSLMNRGDYQAALQLGGEHCTQDIEPWLALCEWRLGQQEALAARLLRLEQSGQPALQQFAAGLREQMTS
;
A
#
# COMPACT_ATOMS: atom_id res chain seq x y z
N MET A 1 -12.46 -15.84 18.02
CA MET A 1 -13.20 -15.74 16.73
C MET A 1 -13.88 -14.39 16.55
N MET A 2 -14.74 -13.93 17.47
CA MET A 2 -15.47 -12.66 17.30
C MET A 2 -14.57 -11.41 17.18
N ASN A 3 -13.41 -11.40 17.85
CA ASN A 3 -12.45 -10.29 17.82
C ASN A 3 -11.68 -10.21 16.48
N SER A 4 -11.36 -11.34 15.84
CA SER A 4 -10.62 -11.34 14.57
C SER A 4 -11.48 -10.88 13.39
N GLU A 5 -12.75 -11.24 13.37
CA GLU A 5 -13.68 -10.80 12.32
C GLU A 5 -13.94 -9.29 12.41
N LEU A 6 -14.13 -8.76 13.62
CA LEU A 6 -14.27 -7.32 13.84
C LEU A 6 -13.01 -6.55 13.43
N LYS A 7 -11.81 -7.05 13.77
CA LYS A 7 -10.54 -6.44 13.32
C LYS A 7 -10.47 -6.34 11.80
N ARG A 8 -10.86 -7.40 11.08
CA ARG A 8 -10.90 -7.41 9.61
C ARG A 8 -11.89 -6.39 9.06
N GLN A 9 -13.12 -6.35 9.57
CA GLN A 9 -14.14 -5.40 9.14
C GLN A 9 -13.72 -3.95 9.38
N LEU A 10 -13.07 -3.67 10.51
CA LEU A 10 -12.52 -2.35 10.81
C LEU A 10 -11.37 -1.99 9.87
N ALA A 11 -10.49 -2.95 9.54
CA ALA A 11 -9.42 -2.72 8.57
C ALA A 11 -9.98 -2.38 7.16
N GLU A 12 -11.00 -3.11 6.72
CA GLU A 12 -11.70 -2.84 5.45
C GLU A 12 -12.37 -1.46 5.46
N LEU A 13 -13.05 -1.11 6.56
CA LEU A 13 -13.67 0.20 6.74
C LEU A 13 -12.63 1.34 6.73
N ALA A 14 -11.52 1.15 7.42
CA ALA A 14 -10.43 2.12 7.46
C ALA A 14 -9.83 2.33 6.07
N LEU A 15 -9.58 1.25 5.33
CA LEU A 15 -9.06 1.31 3.97
C LEU A 15 -10.02 1.99 3.00
N ALA A 16 -11.33 1.74 3.11
CA ALA A 16 -12.32 2.48 2.34
C ALA A 16 -12.32 3.97 2.73
N GLY A 17 -12.24 4.27 4.03
CA GLY A 17 -12.22 5.62 4.57
C GLY A 17 -11.07 6.48 4.04
N THR A 18 -9.89 5.91 3.80
CA THR A 18 -8.76 6.66 3.23
C THR A 18 -9.07 7.23 1.84
N GLY A 19 -9.93 6.56 1.05
CA GLY A 19 -10.38 7.01 -0.26
C GLY A 19 -11.52 8.03 -0.22
N HIS A 20 -12.15 8.23 0.94
CA HIS A 20 -13.28 9.14 1.16
C HIS A 20 -12.92 10.33 2.07
N HIS A 21 -11.64 10.67 2.18
CA HIS A 21 -11.10 11.76 3.01
C HIS A 21 -11.25 11.57 4.53
N CYS A 22 -11.64 10.38 4.99
CA CYS A 22 -11.75 10.03 6.42
C CYS A 22 -10.40 9.57 6.99
N HIS A 23 -9.38 10.41 6.86
CA HIS A 23 -8.00 10.06 7.20
C HIS A 23 -7.78 9.90 8.71
N GLN A 24 -8.48 10.68 9.52
CA GLN A 24 -8.34 10.64 10.98
C GLN A 24 -9.00 9.37 11.56
N GLU A 25 -10.15 8.99 11.03
CA GLU A 25 -10.87 7.77 11.39
C GLU A 25 -10.05 6.54 11.00
N ALA A 26 -9.53 6.53 9.77
CA ALA A 26 -8.65 5.46 9.30
C ALA A 26 -7.38 5.34 10.17
N ALA A 27 -6.77 6.46 10.57
CA ALA A 27 -5.62 6.47 11.48
C ALA A 27 -5.98 5.92 12.86
N THR A 28 -7.11 6.32 13.42
CA THR A 28 -7.59 5.83 14.74
C THR A 28 -7.79 4.32 14.73
N ILE A 29 -8.36 3.78 13.64
CA ILE A 29 -8.51 2.33 13.49
C ILE A 29 -7.15 1.65 13.33
N ALA A 30 -6.25 2.20 12.52
CA ALA A 30 -4.91 1.65 12.32
C ALA A 30 -4.11 1.60 13.64
N ASP A 31 -4.20 2.63 14.47
CA ASP A 31 -3.53 2.67 15.78
C ASP A 31 -4.09 1.62 16.74
N TRP A 32 -5.41 1.38 16.71
CA TRP A 32 -6.02 0.28 17.47
C TRP A 32 -5.58 -1.09 16.96
N LEU A 33 -5.51 -1.28 15.64
CA LEU A 33 -5.05 -2.52 15.01
C LEU A 33 -3.56 -2.80 15.27
N ALA A 34 -2.72 -1.77 15.45
CA ALA A 34 -1.29 -1.91 15.71
C ALA A 34 -0.97 -2.64 17.03
N GLY A 35 -1.94 -2.75 17.94
CA GLY A 35 -1.81 -3.58 19.14
C GLY A 35 -1.80 -5.09 18.87
N ALA A 36 -1.99 -5.51 17.62
CA ALA A 36 -2.10 -6.89 17.18
C ALA A 36 -1.03 -7.21 16.11
N PRO A 37 0.04 -7.97 16.42
CA PRO A 37 1.14 -8.22 15.49
C PRO A 37 0.69 -8.84 14.16
N GLU A 38 -0.37 -9.65 14.17
CA GLU A 38 -0.96 -10.26 12.96
C GLU A 38 -1.57 -9.22 11.99
N MET A 39 -1.81 -7.99 12.43
CA MET A 39 -2.41 -6.92 11.64
C MET A 39 -1.38 -5.92 11.09
N ASN A 40 -0.08 -6.10 11.36
CA ASN A 40 0.96 -5.12 11.00
C ASN A 40 0.93 -4.73 9.52
N GLU A 41 0.76 -5.70 8.62
CA GLU A 41 0.66 -5.43 7.18
C GLU A 41 -0.59 -4.62 6.82
N CYS A 42 -1.74 -4.93 7.42
CA CYS A 42 -2.96 -4.14 7.22
C CYS A 42 -2.81 -2.70 7.73
N VAL A 43 -2.16 -2.52 8.88
CA VAL A 43 -1.87 -1.20 9.45
C VAL A 43 -0.99 -0.39 8.50
N THR A 44 0.07 -1.01 7.96
CA THR A 44 0.93 -0.41 6.95
C THR A 44 0.14 -0.02 5.70
N LEU A 45 -0.71 -0.91 5.19
CA LEU A 45 -1.54 -0.65 4.02
C LEU A 45 -2.51 0.53 4.22
N ILE A 46 -3.20 0.61 5.36
CA ILE A 46 -4.11 1.72 5.68
C ILE A 46 -3.34 3.04 5.71
N ARG A 47 -2.19 3.06 6.39
CA ARG A 47 -1.37 4.28 6.51
C ARG A 47 -0.80 4.72 5.16
N LEU A 48 -0.30 3.78 4.35
CA LEU A 48 0.15 4.05 2.98
C LEU A 48 -0.96 4.61 2.13
N SER A 49 -2.12 3.95 2.10
CA SER A 49 -3.29 4.38 1.33
C SER A 49 -3.73 5.80 1.72
N SER A 50 -3.74 6.11 3.03
CA SER A 50 -4.06 7.45 3.52
C SER A 50 -3.06 8.52 3.03
N LEU A 51 -1.76 8.24 3.08
CA LEU A 51 -0.72 9.16 2.59
C LEU A 51 -0.85 9.37 1.07
N MET A 52 -1.01 8.30 0.31
CA MET A 52 -1.12 8.35 -1.15
C MET A 52 -2.37 9.11 -1.62
N ASN A 53 -3.52 8.93 -0.95
CA ASN A 53 -4.74 9.67 -1.25
C ASN A 53 -4.66 11.16 -0.88
N ARG A 54 -3.71 11.54 0.00
CA ARG A 54 -3.38 12.94 0.31
C ARG A 54 -2.30 13.53 -0.62
N GLY A 55 -1.75 12.72 -1.52
CA GLY A 55 -0.66 13.12 -2.41
C GLY A 55 0.73 13.11 -1.75
N ASP A 56 0.84 12.62 -0.52
CA ASP A 56 2.12 12.53 0.21
C ASP A 56 2.87 11.24 -0.15
N TYR A 57 3.25 11.15 -1.42
CA TYR A 57 3.92 9.97 -1.98
C TYR A 57 5.33 9.77 -1.39
N GLN A 58 5.98 10.85 -0.96
CA GLN A 58 7.31 10.78 -0.37
C GLN A 58 7.27 10.14 1.02
N ALA A 59 6.33 10.55 1.88
CA ALA A 59 6.14 9.90 3.18
C ALA A 59 5.66 8.45 3.01
N ALA A 60 4.82 8.18 2.01
CA ALA A 60 4.38 6.81 1.71
C ALA A 60 5.56 5.90 1.35
N LEU A 61 6.50 6.37 0.50
CA LEU A 61 7.71 5.61 0.17
C LEU A 61 8.58 5.33 1.40
N GLN A 62 8.76 6.33 2.27
CA GLN A 62 9.54 6.15 3.51
C GLN A 62 8.89 5.08 4.41
N LEU A 63 7.60 5.21 4.67
CA LEU A 63 6.85 4.28 5.51
C LEU A 63 6.90 2.84 4.97
N GLY A 64 6.66 2.67 3.68
CA GLY A 64 6.64 1.35 3.05
C GLY A 64 8.02 0.72 2.90
N GLY A 65 9.08 1.53 2.78
CA GLY A 65 10.46 1.04 2.77
C GLY A 65 10.86 0.40 4.11
N GLU A 66 10.38 0.94 5.23
CA GLU A 66 10.63 0.38 6.58
C GLU A 66 9.91 -0.96 6.82
N HIS A 67 8.78 -1.19 6.13
CA HIS A 67 7.88 -2.32 6.35
C HIS A 67 7.60 -3.10 5.06
N CYS A 68 8.59 -3.19 4.18
CA CYS A 68 8.37 -3.69 2.81
C CYS A 68 8.06 -5.19 2.79
N THR A 69 6.80 -5.54 2.51
CA THR A 69 6.37 -6.89 2.13
C THR A 69 6.16 -6.96 0.61
N GLN A 70 6.09 -8.18 0.05
CA GLN A 70 5.84 -8.36 -1.38
C GLN A 70 4.52 -7.73 -1.83
N ASP A 71 3.50 -7.75 -0.98
CA ASP A 71 2.16 -7.26 -1.32
C ASP A 71 2.05 -5.72 -1.22
N ILE A 72 3.02 -5.08 -0.55
CA ILE A 72 3.14 -3.62 -0.45
C ILE A 72 3.94 -3.03 -1.63
N GLU A 73 4.83 -3.80 -2.26
CA GLU A 73 5.66 -3.36 -3.39
C GLU A 73 4.88 -2.62 -4.51
N PRO A 74 3.67 -3.06 -4.94
CA PRO A 74 2.86 -2.32 -5.92
C PRO A 74 2.52 -0.88 -5.52
N TRP A 75 2.25 -0.64 -4.23
CA TRP A 75 1.93 0.71 -3.73
C TRP A 75 3.15 1.63 -3.79
N LEU A 76 4.33 1.08 -3.56
CA LEU A 76 5.59 1.83 -3.68
C LEU A 76 5.92 2.13 -5.14
N ALA A 77 5.64 1.20 -6.07
CA ALA A 77 5.77 1.47 -7.50
C ALA A 77 4.86 2.63 -7.93
N LEU A 78 3.62 2.68 -7.44
CA LEU A 78 2.73 3.80 -7.71
C LEU A 78 3.27 5.13 -7.15
N CYS A 79 3.87 5.12 -5.96
CA CYS A 79 4.47 6.33 -5.41
C CYS A 79 5.69 6.80 -6.23
N GLU A 80 6.58 5.88 -6.62
CA GLU A 80 7.72 6.18 -7.50
C GLU A 80 7.26 6.77 -8.84
N TRP A 81 6.19 6.20 -9.42
CA TRP A 81 5.58 6.73 -10.63
C TRP A 81 5.04 8.15 -10.45
N ARG A 82 4.28 8.39 -9.37
CA ARG A 82 3.70 9.72 -9.08
C ARG A 82 4.75 10.78 -8.75
N LEU A 83 5.93 10.38 -8.26
CA LEU A 83 7.07 11.25 -7.99
C LEU A 83 8.03 11.40 -9.18
N GLY A 84 7.82 10.66 -10.28
CA GLY A 84 8.72 10.68 -11.44
C GLY A 84 10.07 9.99 -11.20
N GLN A 85 10.18 9.09 -10.23
CA GLN A 85 11.42 8.35 -9.91
C GLN A 85 11.61 7.16 -10.86
N GLN A 86 11.91 7.45 -12.13
CA GLN A 86 11.91 6.46 -13.21
C GLN A 86 12.85 5.27 -12.99
N GLU A 87 14.07 5.51 -12.50
CA GLU A 87 15.05 4.44 -12.26
C GLU A 87 14.61 3.49 -11.14
N ALA A 88 14.13 4.05 -10.02
CA ALA A 88 13.62 3.28 -8.89
C ALA A 88 12.39 2.44 -9.32
N LEU A 89 11.47 3.06 -10.06
CA LEU A 89 10.30 2.41 -10.61
C LEU A 89 10.67 1.25 -11.54
N ALA A 90 11.59 1.47 -12.48
CA ALA A 90 12.03 0.43 -13.42
C ALA A 90 12.62 -0.78 -12.68
N ALA A 91 13.47 -0.53 -11.68
CA ALA A 91 14.06 -1.58 -10.85
C ALA A 91 12.99 -2.35 -10.05
N ARG A 92 11.99 -1.65 -9.50
CA ARG A 92 10.88 -2.27 -8.76
C ARG A 92 9.99 -3.12 -9.65
N LEU A 93 9.61 -2.62 -10.82
CA LEU A 93 8.81 -3.35 -11.79
C LEU A 93 9.49 -4.64 -12.24
N LEU A 94 10.80 -4.60 -12.47
CA LEU A 94 11.57 -5.80 -12.83
C LEU A 94 11.54 -6.86 -11.70
N ARG A 95 11.61 -6.45 -10.43
CA ARG A 95 11.46 -7.37 -9.29
C ARG A 95 10.05 -7.96 -9.20
N LEU A 96 9.02 -7.16 -9.45
CA LEU A 96 7.61 -7.61 -9.43
C LEU A 96 7.30 -8.62 -10.54
N GLU A 97 7.86 -8.43 -11.74
CA GLU A 97 7.74 -9.38 -12.86
C GLU A 97 8.40 -10.73 -12.59
N GLN A 98 9.49 -10.71 -11.82
CA GLN A 98 10.20 -11.91 -11.40
C GLN A 98 9.56 -12.59 -10.19
N SER A 99 8.50 -12.00 -9.63
CA SER A 99 7.78 -12.62 -8.51
C SER A 99 7.11 -13.92 -8.95
N GLY A 100 6.92 -14.86 -8.03
CA GLY A 100 6.14 -16.07 -8.28
C GLY A 100 4.62 -15.85 -8.24
N GLN A 101 4.17 -14.61 -8.02
CA GLN A 101 2.76 -14.28 -7.82
C GLN A 101 2.15 -13.70 -9.11
N PRO A 102 1.15 -14.35 -9.72
CA PRO A 102 0.55 -13.88 -10.97
C PRO A 102 -0.02 -12.46 -10.88
N ALA A 103 -0.60 -12.08 -9.73
CA ALA A 103 -1.19 -10.75 -9.53
C ALA A 103 -0.12 -9.64 -9.58
N LEU A 104 1.06 -9.88 -8.99
CA LEU A 104 2.17 -8.92 -8.99
C LEU A 104 2.80 -8.76 -10.38
N GLN A 105 2.91 -9.88 -11.12
CA GLN A 105 3.37 -9.86 -12.52
C GLN A 105 2.41 -9.05 -13.40
N GLN A 106 1.09 -9.29 -13.27
CA GLN A 106 0.06 -8.56 -14.00
C GLN A 106 0.06 -7.07 -13.66
N PHE A 107 0.20 -6.72 -12.38
CA PHE A 107 0.34 -5.33 -11.97
C PHE A 107 1.55 -4.65 -12.64
N ALA A 108 2.71 -5.31 -12.63
CA ALA A 108 3.92 -4.73 -13.21
C ALA A 108 3.82 -4.52 -14.72
N ALA A 109 3.25 -5.51 -15.43
CA ALA A 109 2.98 -5.40 -16.86
C ALA A 109 2.01 -4.24 -17.16
N GLY A 110 0.88 -4.17 -16.44
CA GLY A 110 -0.12 -3.12 -16.64
C GLY A 110 0.41 -1.72 -16.36
N LEU A 111 1.23 -1.55 -15.32
CA LEU A 111 1.83 -0.24 -15.02
C LEU A 111 2.85 0.16 -16.11
N ARG A 112 3.61 -0.78 -16.68
CA ARG A 112 4.50 -0.49 -17.81
C ARG A 112 3.75 -0.03 -19.06
N GLU A 113 2.66 -0.70 -19.41
CA GLU A 113 1.82 -0.31 -20.55
C GLU A 113 1.28 1.11 -20.36
N GLN A 114 0.83 1.45 -19.16
CA GLN A 114 0.33 2.78 -18.81
C GLN A 114 1.41 3.87 -18.92
N MET A 115 2.69 3.55 -18.66
CA MET A 115 3.79 4.51 -18.81
C MET A 115 4.14 4.82 -20.26
N THR A 116 3.79 3.92 -21.20
CA THR A 116 4.06 4.08 -22.63
C THR A 116 2.91 4.68 -23.44
N SER A 117 1.73 4.84 -22.82
CA SER A 117 0.51 5.40 -23.41
C SER A 117 0.44 6.90 -23.23
#